data_AF-A0A533U4E2-F1
#
_entry.id   AF-A0A533U4E2-F1
#
_cell.length_a   1.000
_cell.length_b   1.000
_cell.length_c   1.000
_cell.angle_alpha   90.00
_cell.angle_beta   90.00
_cell.angle_gamma   90.00
#
_symmetry.space_group_name_H-M   'P 1'
#
loop_
_entity.id
_entity.type
_entity.pdbx_description
1 polymer ?
#
loop_
_entity_poly.entity_id
_entity_poly.type
_entity_poly.pdbx_seq_one_letter_code
_entity_poly.pdbx_strand_id
1 'polypeptide(L)'
;MNSKTVKIAHISDLHLFGKLDRRQLNDLDRMLDHFNNEGFDHLVISGDLSSNADKQDWVTVREKLEKHGLFHWEKSTVIAGNHDLINLEEEMRFYNALNPFSWMKEQAFNLKLADFCIYFQELVTGNEKSSAAFPYIKILRYSSLSIAIAVLNSVYPWHPADNPLGSRGLISAGQLRAMSLPDTVNSVKDCFVIGLCHHAYKVYGTDALIDQAFDWTMEMKNREEFLKVMKLMNTDLVLHGHFHRFQSYKVNGISFINGGCFRYDAKRYSRLEITGKGNFTQRFLSLA
;
A
#
# COMPACT_ATOMS: atom_id res chain seq x y z
N MET A 1 25.16 -24.66 4.28
CA MET A 1 23.90 -24.20 4.88
C MET A 1 23.11 -23.49 3.80
N ASN A 2 21.96 -24.02 3.37
CA ASN A 2 21.12 -23.33 2.37
C ASN A 2 20.61 -22.03 2.98
N SER A 3 20.90 -20.88 2.36
CA SER A 3 20.33 -19.61 2.81
C SER A 3 18.81 -19.69 2.70
N LYS A 4 18.10 -19.56 3.83
CA LYS A 4 16.64 -19.56 3.85
C LYS A 4 16.15 -18.37 3.00
N THR A 5 15.26 -18.66 2.06
CA THR A 5 14.60 -17.65 1.22
C THR A 5 13.38 -17.13 1.96
N VAL A 6 13.18 -15.81 1.97
CA VAL A 6 11.97 -15.19 2.51
C VAL A 6 10.97 -14.96 1.38
N LYS A 7 9.74 -15.41 1.54
CA LYS A 7 8.64 -15.26 0.57
C LYS A 7 7.65 -14.20 1.05
N ILE A 8 7.45 -13.17 0.23
CA ILE A 8 6.44 -12.12 0.46
C ILE A 8 5.37 -12.23 -0.63
N ALA A 9 4.11 -12.32 -0.21
CA ALA A 9 2.95 -12.17 -1.09
C ALA A 9 2.57 -10.69 -1.13
N HIS A 10 2.24 -10.18 -2.32
CA HIS A 10 1.78 -8.82 -2.51
C HIS A 10 0.53 -8.79 -3.38
N ILE A 11 -0.53 -8.23 -2.82
CA ILE A 11 -1.81 -7.98 -3.46
C ILE A 11 -2.21 -6.51 -3.22
N SER A 12 -3.15 -6.02 -4.03
CA SER A 12 -3.65 -4.66 -3.91
C SER A 12 -5.09 -4.58 -4.43
N ASP A 13 -5.76 -3.47 -4.10
CA ASP A 13 -7.02 -3.06 -4.72
C ASP A 13 -8.08 -4.17 -4.56
N LEU A 14 -8.33 -4.53 -3.30
CA LEU A 14 -9.36 -5.49 -2.92
C LEU A 14 -10.73 -5.02 -3.32
N HIS A 15 -11.03 -3.72 -3.14
CA HIS A 15 -12.30 -3.08 -3.48
C HIS A 15 -13.50 -3.88 -3.00
N LEU A 16 -13.49 -4.21 -1.69
CA LEU A 16 -14.61 -4.90 -1.07
C LEU A 16 -15.87 -4.03 -1.08
N PHE A 17 -17.02 -4.69 -1.19
CA PHE A 17 -18.34 -4.05 -1.20
C PHE A 17 -19.24 -4.63 -0.10
N GLY A 18 -18.77 -4.55 1.14
CA GLY A 18 -19.45 -5.07 2.32
C GLY A 18 -19.53 -6.59 2.40
N LYS A 19 -20.19 -7.07 3.46
CA LYS A 19 -20.37 -8.52 3.74
C LYS A 19 -21.29 -9.25 2.74
N LEU A 20 -21.90 -8.52 1.81
CA LEU A 20 -22.85 -9.07 0.84
C LEU A 20 -22.17 -9.65 -0.40
N ASP A 21 -20.94 -9.23 -0.72
CA ASP A 21 -20.16 -9.83 -1.83
C ASP A 21 -19.51 -11.15 -1.39
N ARG A 22 -20.36 -12.16 -1.17
CA ARG A 22 -19.94 -13.49 -0.71
C ARG A 22 -18.91 -14.13 -1.64
N ARG A 23 -18.97 -13.83 -2.95
CA ARG A 23 -18.04 -14.40 -3.92
C ARG A 23 -16.64 -13.84 -3.69
N GLN A 24 -16.49 -12.51 -3.67
CA GLN A 24 -15.19 -11.87 -3.46
C GLN A 24 -14.59 -12.24 -2.11
N LEU A 25 -15.42 -12.36 -1.07
CA LEU A 25 -14.99 -12.79 0.26
C LEU A 25 -14.52 -14.25 0.32
N ASN A 26 -15.14 -15.14 -0.47
CA ASN A 26 -14.69 -16.52 -0.62
C ASN A 26 -13.41 -16.61 -1.44
N ASP A 27 -13.28 -15.80 -2.49
CA ASP A 27 -12.05 -15.72 -3.27
C ASP A 27 -10.88 -15.19 -2.40
N LEU A 28 -11.16 -14.26 -1.48
CA LEU A 28 -10.17 -13.76 -0.53
C LEU A 28 -9.78 -14.85 0.47
N ASP A 29 -10.74 -15.60 1.03
CA ASP A 29 -10.45 -16.76 1.87
C ASP A 29 -9.51 -17.75 1.15
N ARG A 30 -9.81 -18.11 -0.10
CA ARG A 30 -8.98 -19.02 -0.90
C ARG A 30 -7.57 -18.50 -1.12
N MET A 31 -7.40 -17.21 -1.38
CA MET A 31 -6.09 -16.58 -1.56
C MET A 31 -5.27 -16.62 -0.26
N LEU A 32 -5.90 -16.33 0.89
CA LEU A 32 -5.22 -16.34 2.19
C LEU A 32 -4.85 -17.78 2.62
N ASP A 33 -5.74 -18.75 2.40
CA ASP A 33 -5.44 -20.18 2.59
C ASP A 33 -4.24 -20.62 1.75
N HIS A 34 -4.20 -20.20 0.48
CA HIS A 34 -3.08 -20.48 -0.42
C HIS A 34 -1.76 -19.90 0.11
N PHE A 35 -1.76 -18.67 0.62
CA PHE A 35 -0.54 -18.08 1.19
C PHE A 35 -0.01 -18.86 2.40
N ASN A 36 -0.91 -19.34 3.26
CA ASN A 36 -0.54 -20.21 4.38
C ASN A 36 0.02 -21.56 3.89
N ASN A 37 -0.65 -22.21 2.93
CA ASN A 37 -0.26 -23.51 2.40
C ASN A 37 1.10 -23.48 1.67
N GLU A 38 1.37 -22.41 0.91
CA GLU A 38 2.65 -22.21 0.21
C GLU A 38 3.79 -21.73 1.12
N GLY A 39 3.49 -21.47 2.40
CA GLY A 39 4.44 -21.02 3.41
C GLY A 39 5.00 -19.64 3.09
N PHE A 40 4.13 -18.68 2.76
CA PHE A 40 4.53 -17.27 2.70
C PHE A 40 4.88 -16.76 4.09
N ASP A 41 5.99 -16.02 4.18
CA ASP A 41 6.47 -15.47 5.44
C ASP A 41 5.73 -14.18 5.79
N HIS A 42 5.37 -13.39 4.77
CA HIS A 42 4.70 -12.10 4.95
C HIS A 42 3.71 -11.78 3.81
N LEU A 43 2.63 -11.08 4.13
CA LEU A 43 1.65 -10.54 3.19
C LEU A 43 1.70 -9.01 3.18
N VAL A 44 1.69 -8.41 1.99
CA VAL A 44 1.52 -6.97 1.80
C VAL A 44 0.22 -6.71 1.05
N ILE A 45 -0.65 -5.86 1.61
CA ILE A 45 -1.85 -5.33 0.96
C ILE A 45 -1.66 -3.82 0.76
N SER A 46 -1.43 -3.40 -0.48
CA SER A 46 -1.02 -2.02 -0.78
C SER A 46 -2.16 -1.03 -1.01
N GLY A 47 -3.27 -1.16 -0.27
CA GLY A 47 -4.39 -0.20 -0.29
C GLY A 47 -5.61 -0.64 -1.08
N ASP A 48 -6.61 0.24 -1.04
CA ASP A 48 -7.95 0.08 -1.62
C ASP A 48 -8.63 -1.20 -1.12
N LEU A 49 -8.78 -1.29 0.21
CA LEU A 49 -9.48 -2.39 0.87
C LEU A 49 -10.99 -2.29 0.61
N SER A 50 -11.55 -1.10 0.77
CA SER A 50 -12.94 -0.75 0.49
C SER A 50 -13.08 -0.10 -0.89
N SER A 51 -14.26 -0.18 -1.49
CA SER A 51 -14.60 0.64 -2.67
C SER A 51 -15.12 2.04 -2.33
N ASN A 52 -15.73 2.22 -1.15
CA ASN A 52 -16.51 3.42 -0.82
C ASN A 52 -16.13 4.02 0.54
N ALA A 53 -14.92 3.70 1.01
CA ALA A 53 -14.38 4.18 2.27
C ALA A 53 -15.27 3.80 3.48
N ASP A 54 -15.90 2.63 3.41
CA ASP A 54 -16.72 2.07 4.49
C ASP A 54 -15.84 1.34 5.50
N LYS A 55 -15.96 1.73 6.78
CA LYS A 55 -15.22 1.10 7.88
C LYS A 55 -15.61 -0.38 8.07
N GLN A 56 -16.80 -0.80 7.65
CA GLN A 56 -17.21 -2.21 7.73
C GLN A 56 -16.40 -3.12 6.79
N ASP A 57 -15.85 -2.58 5.71
CA ASP A 57 -14.93 -3.32 4.85
C ASP A 57 -13.60 -3.54 5.56
N TRP A 58 -13.11 -2.55 6.32
CA TRP A 58 -11.90 -2.72 7.15
C TRP A 58 -12.10 -3.81 8.20
N VAL A 59 -13.28 -3.84 8.83
CA VAL A 59 -13.67 -4.92 9.76
C VAL A 59 -13.63 -6.27 9.07
N THR A 60 -14.19 -6.36 7.86
CA THR A 60 -14.20 -7.59 7.09
C THR A 60 -12.79 -8.05 6.70
N VAL A 61 -11.91 -7.13 6.27
CA VAL A 61 -10.50 -7.47 5.98
C VAL A 61 -9.80 -7.97 7.23
N ARG A 62 -9.96 -7.30 8.37
CA ARG A 62 -9.39 -7.74 9.64
C ARG A 62 -9.88 -9.12 10.05
N GLU A 63 -11.19 -9.35 10.06
CA GLU A 63 -11.80 -10.65 10.39
C GLU A 63 -11.23 -11.79 9.51
N LYS A 64 -11.03 -11.51 8.21
CA LYS A 64 -10.41 -12.47 7.29
C LYS A 64 -8.95 -12.72 7.66
N LEU A 65 -8.15 -11.67 7.86
CA LEU A 65 -6.75 -11.83 8.25
C LEU A 65 -6.61 -12.57 9.60
N GLU A 66 -7.46 -12.29 10.59
CA GLU A 66 -7.47 -12.97 11.89
C GLU A 66 -7.83 -14.45 11.73
N LYS A 67 -8.90 -14.76 10.99
CA LYS A 67 -9.33 -16.14 10.70
C LYS A 67 -8.21 -16.99 10.08
N HIS A 68 -7.38 -16.37 9.24
CA HIS A 68 -6.27 -17.03 8.55
C HIS A 68 -4.93 -16.93 9.29
N GLY A 69 -4.89 -16.38 10.51
CA GLY A 69 -3.64 -16.23 11.28
C GLY A 69 -2.63 -15.25 10.67
N LEU A 70 -3.10 -14.35 9.81
CA LEU A 70 -2.30 -13.36 9.09
C LEU A 70 -2.40 -11.95 9.71
N PHE A 71 -3.36 -11.71 10.61
CA PHE A 71 -3.46 -10.44 11.34
C PHE A 71 -2.46 -10.40 12.50
N HIS A 72 -1.18 -10.21 12.16
CA HIS A 72 -0.11 -10.05 13.14
C HIS A 72 0.99 -9.19 12.52
N TRP A 73 1.70 -8.41 13.35
CA TRP A 73 2.83 -7.56 12.92
C TRP A 73 3.82 -8.32 12.04
N GLU A 74 4.23 -9.52 12.42
CA GLU A 74 5.21 -10.28 11.66
C GLU A 74 4.65 -10.90 10.36
N LYS A 75 3.32 -10.94 10.20
CA LYS A 75 2.65 -11.69 9.13
C LYS A 75 2.08 -10.83 8.02
N SER A 76 1.61 -9.63 8.34
CA SER A 76 1.00 -8.76 7.33
C SER A 76 1.37 -7.30 7.49
N THR A 77 1.40 -6.58 6.36
CA THR A 77 1.45 -5.13 6.29
C THR A 77 0.31 -4.65 5.40
N VAL A 78 -0.51 -3.76 5.94
CA VAL A 78 -1.67 -3.20 5.25
C VAL A 78 -1.55 -1.68 5.30
N ILE A 79 -1.77 -1.04 4.16
CA ILE A 79 -1.86 0.42 4.05
C ILE A 79 -3.19 0.83 3.45
N ALA A 80 -3.56 2.09 3.62
CA ALA A 80 -4.74 2.65 2.99
C ALA A 80 -4.46 3.04 1.53
N GLY A 81 -5.45 2.82 0.67
CA GLY A 81 -5.55 3.45 -0.64
C GLY A 81 -6.55 4.60 -0.63
N ASN A 82 -6.77 5.22 -1.78
CA ASN A 82 -7.67 6.38 -1.85
C ASN A 82 -9.12 5.99 -1.59
N HIS A 83 -9.57 4.81 -2.01
CA HIS A 83 -10.92 4.32 -1.74
C HIS A 83 -11.15 3.89 -0.29
N ASP A 84 -10.10 3.78 0.53
CA ASP A 84 -10.25 3.58 1.96
C ASP A 84 -10.57 4.88 2.70
N LEU A 85 -10.05 6.00 2.22
CA LEU A 85 -10.11 7.27 2.94
C LEU A 85 -11.07 8.28 2.32
N ILE A 86 -11.39 8.14 1.03
CA ILE A 86 -12.19 9.09 0.27
C ILE A 86 -13.46 8.40 -0.22
N ASN A 87 -14.61 8.94 0.16
CA ASN A 87 -15.89 8.57 -0.45
C ASN A 87 -16.23 9.62 -1.50
N LEU A 88 -15.86 9.37 -2.76
CA LEU A 88 -16.00 10.35 -3.84
C LEU A 88 -17.45 10.80 -4.03
N GLU A 89 -18.42 9.90 -3.89
CA GLU A 89 -19.85 10.25 -3.99
C GLU A 89 -20.22 11.31 -2.95
N GLU A 90 -19.81 11.10 -1.69
CA GLU A 90 -20.03 12.05 -0.61
C GLU A 90 -19.28 13.37 -0.84
N GLU A 91 -18.01 13.31 -1.28
CA GLU A 91 -17.21 14.52 -1.56
C GLU A 91 -17.81 15.38 -2.69
N MET A 92 -18.39 14.74 -3.72
CA MET A 92 -19.01 15.40 -4.86
C MET A 92 -20.41 15.97 -4.58
N ARG A 93 -21.03 15.66 -3.43
CA ARG A 93 -22.33 16.25 -3.09
C ARG A 93 -22.21 17.77 -3.00
N PHE A 94 -23.23 18.48 -3.49
CA PHE A 94 -23.22 19.93 -3.66
C PHE A 94 -22.72 20.70 -2.43
N TYR A 95 -23.15 20.31 -1.22
CA TYR A 95 -22.74 20.97 0.02
C TYR A 95 -21.25 20.77 0.33
N ASN A 96 -20.67 19.61 0.02
CA ASN A 96 -19.25 19.35 0.19
C ASN A 96 -18.44 19.99 -0.94
N ALA A 97 -18.89 19.87 -2.18
CA ALA A 97 -18.20 20.41 -3.34
C ALA A 97 -18.08 21.94 -3.29
N LEU A 98 -19.11 22.64 -2.82
CA LEU A 98 -19.13 24.09 -2.67
C LEU A 98 -18.68 24.59 -1.30
N ASN A 99 -18.27 23.71 -0.39
CA ASN A 99 -17.79 24.12 0.93
C ASN A 99 -16.52 24.97 0.78
N PRO A 100 -16.55 26.27 1.14
CA PRO A 100 -15.40 27.16 0.98
C PRO A 100 -14.29 26.88 1.99
N PHE A 101 -14.55 26.06 3.02
CA PHE A 101 -13.64 25.76 4.11
C PHE A 101 -12.88 24.45 3.85
N SER A 102 -11.85 24.51 3.01
CA SER A 102 -10.98 23.36 2.68
C SER A 102 -10.39 22.66 3.92
N TRP A 103 -10.11 23.41 4.99
CA TRP A 103 -9.54 22.90 6.23
C TRP A 103 -10.44 21.87 6.94
N MET A 104 -11.76 21.99 6.84
CA MET A 104 -12.67 20.99 7.44
C MET A 104 -12.58 19.64 6.74
N LYS A 105 -12.38 19.63 5.42
CA LYS A 105 -12.21 18.40 4.63
C LYS A 105 -10.88 17.73 4.96
N GLU A 106 -9.82 18.52 5.07
CA GLU A 106 -8.51 18.03 5.50
C GLU A 106 -8.58 17.43 6.91
N GLN A 107 -9.32 18.07 7.83
CA GLN A 107 -9.54 17.53 9.17
C GLN A 107 -10.31 16.20 9.13
N ALA A 108 -11.41 16.12 8.37
CA ALA A 108 -12.19 14.88 8.23
C ALA A 108 -11.36 13.73 7.64
N PHE A 109 -10.57 14.03 6.60
CA PHE A 109 -9.62 13.08 6.02
C PHE A 109 -8.59 12.62 7.06
N ASN A 110 -7.98 13.55 7.80
CA ASN A 110 -6.97 13.22 8.81
C ASN A 110 -7.56 12.38 9.96
N LEU A 111 -8.80 12.65 10.38
CA LEU A 111 -9.50 11.82 11.36
C LEU A 111 -9.72 10.40 10.83
N LYS A 112 -10.11 10.26 9.56
CA LYS A 112 -10.31 8.94 8.94
C LYS A 112 -9.01 8.17 8.75
N LEU A 113 -7.92 8.85 8.40
CA LEU A 113 -6.59 8.28 8.36
C LEU A 113 -6.13 7.81 9.75
N ALA A 114 -6.38 8.63 10.79
CA ALA A 114 -6.09 8.25 12.17
C ALA A 114 -6.91 7.02 12.59
N ASP A 115 -8.20 6.97 12.26
CA ASP A 115 -9.05 5.82 12.51
C ASP A 115 -8.53 4.55 11.82
N PHE A 116 -8.09 4.65 10.57
CA PHE A 116 -7.47 3.53 9.84
C PHE A 116 -6.22 3.02 10.58
N CYS A 117 -5.33 3.94 10.98
CA CYS A 117 -4.11 3.58 11.70
C CYS A 117 -4.39 2.93 13.06
N ILE A 118 -5.38 3.45 13.82
CA ILE A 118 -5.82 2.85 15.08
C ILE A 118 -6.39 1.45 14.84
N TYR A 119 -7.21 1.30 13.81
CA TYR A 119 -7.88 0.04 13.51
C TYR A 119 -6.88 -1.08 13.15
N PHE A 120 -5.85 -0.73 12.38
CA PHE A 120 -4.77 -1.63 11.97
C PHE A 120 -3.51 -1.49 12.84
N GLN A 121 -3.60 -0.92 14.04
CA GLN A 121 -2.45 -0.60 14.90
C GLN A 121 -1.55 -1.82 15.15
N GLU A 122 -2.12 -3.01 15.36
CA GLU A 122 -1.34 -4.25 15.52
C GLU A 122 -0.38 -4.50 14.35
N LEU A 123 -0.82 -4.23 13.12
CA LEU A 123 -0.01 -4.41 11.91
C LEU A 123 1.03 -3.30 11.71
N VAL A 124 0.93 -2.20 12.48
CA VAL A 124 1.78 -0.99 12.42
C VAL A 124 2.77 -0.89 13.59
N THR A 125 2.43 -1.38 14.78
CA THR A 125 3.28 -1.24 15.98
C THR A 125 3.46 -2.54 16.78
N GLY A 126 2.88 -3.67 16.35
CA GLY A 126 2.99 -4.93 17.10
C GLY A 126 2.38 -4.87 18.49
N ASN A 127 1.32 -4.07 18.67
CA ASN A 127 0.66 -3.78 19.95
C ASN A 127 1.49 -2.95 20.96
N GLU A 128 2.60 -2.35 20.52
CA GLU A 128 3.29 -1.35 21.35
C GLU A 128 2.39 -0.11 21.55
N LYS A 129 2.50 0.52 22.74
CA LYS A 129 1.74 1.73 23.14
C LYS A 129 2.12 3.00 22.35
N SER A 130 2.76 2.86 21.19
CA SER A 130 3.06 3.96 20.29
C SER A 130 1.83 4.29 19.44
N SER A 131 1.69 5.56 19.06
CA SER A 131 0.65 5.98 18.12
C SER A 131 0.97 5.41 16.73
N ALA A 132 0.17 4.48 16.23
CA ALA A 132 0.22 4.06 14.84
C ALA A 132 -0.05 5.28 13.95
N ALA A 133 0.92 5.66 13.13
CA ALA A 133 0.80 6.79 12.22
C ALA A 133 1.76 6.63 11.04
N PHE A 134 1.44 7.31 9.94
CA PHE A 134 2.36 7.45 8.81
C PHE A 134 3.32 8.65 9.01
N PRO A 135 4.57 8.55 8.58
CA PRO A 135 5.18 7.36 7.97
C PRO A 135 5.74 6.44 9.07
N TYR A 136 6.01 5.17 8.75
CA TYR A 136 6.66 4.26 9.70
C TYR A 136 7.58 3.27 8.99
N ILE A 137 8.55 2.71 9.73
CA ILE A 137 9.41 1.65 9.24
C ILE A 137 9.13 0.39 10.04
N LYS A 138 8.90 -0.70 9.31
CA LYS A 138 8.69 -2.04 9.86
C LYS A 138 9.90 -2.91 9.59
N ILE A 139 10.60 -3.32 10.66
CA ILE A 139 11.78 -4.18 10.54
C ILE A 139 11.39 -5.61 10.91
N LEU A 140 11.40 -6.49 9.91
CA LEU A 140 11.17 -7.93 10.05
C LEU A 140 12.52 -8.65 10.10
N ARG A 141 12.78 -9.38 11.18
CA ARG A 141 14.03 -10.10 11.38
C ARG A 141 13.83 -11.59 11.13
N TYR A 142 14.47 -12.10 10.09
CA TYR A 142 14.54 -13.52 9.79
C TYR A 142 15.92 -14.06 10.16
N SER A 143 16.04 -15.39 10.25
CA SER A 143 17.29 -16.05 10.69
C SER A 143 18.53 -15.68 9.89
N SER A 144 18.38 -15.28 8.62
CA SER A 144 19.48 -14.99 7.71
C SER A 144 19.44 -13.61 7.05
N LEU A 145 18.39 -12.81 7.29
CA LEU A 145 18.21 -11.52 6.64
C LEU A 145 17.22 -10.64 7.43
N SER A 146 17.42 -9.32 7.40
CA SER A 146 16.46 -8.35 7.94
C SER A 146 15.83 -7.56 6.80
N ILE A 147 14.51 -7.41 6.82
CA ILE A 147 13.75 -6.63 5.83
C ILE A 147 13.22 -5.39 6.53
N ALA A 148 13.47 -4.22 5.95
CA ALA A 148 12.84 -2.98 6.37
C ALA A 148 11.79 -2.58 5.33
N ILE A 149 10.54 -2.40 5.77
CA ILE A 149 9.46 -1.88 4.94
C ILE A 149 9.25 -0.41 5.34
N ALA A 150 9.65 0.51 4.47
CA ALA A 150 9.46 1.95 4.63
C ALA A 150 8.08 2.34 4.09
N VAL A 151 7.15 2.61 5.01
CA VAL A 151 5.73 2.77 4.70
C VAL A 151 5.34 4.24 4.71
N LEU A 152 4.74 4.72 3.62
CA LEU A 152 4.28 6.09 3.46
C LEU A 152 2.81 6.12 3.01
N ASN A 153 2.04 7.04 3.58
CA ASN A 153 0.72 7.37 3.07
C ASN A 153 0.85 8.27 1.84
N SER A 154 0.41 7.75 0.70
CA SER A 154 0.37 8.46 -0.58
C SER A 154 -1.00 9.04 -0.91
N VAL A 155 -2.04 8.78 -0.12
CA VAL A 155 -3.40 9.26 -0.43
C VAL A 155 -3.47 10.77 -0.30
N TYR A 156 -3.83 11.44 -1.39
CA TYR A 156 -4.07 12.87 -1.39
C TYR A 156 -5.56 13.13 -1.17
N PRO A 157 -5.98 13.99 -0.22
CA PRO A 157 -7.39 14.31 -0.03
C PRO A 157 -8.05 14.79 -1.34
N TRP A 158 -9.37 14.60 -1.43
CA TRP A 158 -10.13 15.12 -2.55
C TRP A 158 -10.06 16.65 -2.60
N HIS A 159 -9.85 17.20 -3.80
CA HIS A 159 -9.82 18.64 -4.01
C HIS A 159 -10.38 18.99 -5.40
N PRO A 160 -11.39 19.87 -5.53
CA PRO A 160 -12.12 20.08 -6.78
C PRO A 160 -11.23 20.44 -7.98
N ALA A 161 -10.17 21.22 -7.76
CA ALA A 161 -9.29 21.69 -8.83
C ALA A 161 -8.01 20.87 -9.00
N ASP A 162 -7.60 20.13 -7.97
CA ASP A 162 -6.25 19.55 -7.91
C ASP A 162 -6.27 18.02 -7.78
N ASN A 163 -7.30 17.46 -7.16
CA ASN A 163 -7.57 16.03 -7.10
C ASN A 163 -9.08 15.75 -7.25
N PRO A 164 -9.67 16.09 -8.41
CA PRO A 164 -11.12 16.09 -8.61
C PRO A 164 -11.76 14.71 -8.54
N LEU A 165 -10.98 13.65 -8.78
CA LEU A 165 -11.44 12.26 -8.71
C LEU A 165 -11.01 11.56 -7.42
N GLY A 166 -10.27 12.24 -6.54
CA GLY A 166 -9.73 11.63 -5.33
C GLY A 166 -8.68 10.55 -5.59
N SER A 167 -8.19 10.41 -6.83
CA SER A 167 -7.30 9.33 -7.27
C SER A 167 -5.84 9.74 -7.42
N ARG A 168 -5.49 11.02 -7.25
CA ARG A 168 -4.08 11.44 -7.30
C ARG A 168 -3.38 11.10 -5.98
N GLY A 169 -2.07 10.85 -6.09
CA GLY A 169 -1.21 10.62 -4.95
C GLY A 169 -0.43 11.86 -4.52
N LEU A 170 -0.20 12.02 -3.23
CA LEU A 170 0.73 13.00 -2.66
C LEU A 170 1.27 12.48 -1.34
N ILE A 171 2.60 12.40 -1.21
CA ILE A 171 3.24 12.11 0.07
C ILE A 171 3.61 13.42 0.75
N SER A 172 3.14 13.65 1.97
CA SER A 172 3.41 14.94 2.63
C SER A 172 4.91 15.18 2.85
N ALA A 173 5.33 16.45 2.78
CA ALA A 173 6.73 16.81 2.99
C ALA A 173 7.23 16.40 4.40
N GLY A 174 6.33 16.36 5.40
CA GLY A 174 6.64 15.86 6.73
C GLY A 174 7.04 14.38 6.72
N GLN A 175 6.30 13.54 5.98
CA GLN A 175 6.63 12.12 5.84
C GLN A 175 7.98 11.91 5.15
N LEU A 176 8.21 12.61 4.05
CA LEU A 176 9.48 12.54 3.30
C LEU A 176 10.67 13.00 4.15
N ARG A 177 10.51 14.08 4.93
CA ARG A 177 11.55 14.55 5.86
C ARG A 177 11.83 13.53 6.94
N ALA A 178 10.81 12.95 7.56
CA ALA A 178 10.99 11.93 8.61
C ALA A 178 11.75 10.70 8.09
N MET A 179 11.46 10.26 6.87
CA MET A 179 12.18 9.17 6.19
C MET A 179 13.62 9.52 5.77
N SER A 180 13.93 10.82 5.66
CA SER A 180 15.26 11.31 5.28
C SER A 180 16.17 11.64 6.47
N LEU A 181 15.68 11.53 7.71
CA LEU A 181 16.51 11.81 8.88
C LEU A 181 17.68 10.81 8.95
N PRO A 182 18.90 11.24 9.33
CA PRO A 182 20.07 10.36 9.40
C PRO A 182 19.84 9.10 10.25
N ASP A 183 19.18 9.24 11.40
CA ASP A 183 18.88 8.11 12.29
C ASP A 183 17.94 7.11 11.62
N THR A 184 16.93 7.61 10.89
CA THR A 184 16.00 6.78 10.12
C THR A 184 16.74 6.00 9.03
N VAL A 185 17.58 6.67 8.23
CA VAL A 185 18.37 6.02 7.17
C VAL A 185 19.36 5.01 7.75
N ASN A 186 20.03 5.37 8.85
CA ASN A 186 20.99 4.49 9.52
C ASN A 186 20.32 3.25 10.12
N SER A 187 19.04 3.34 10.53
CA SER A 187 18.30 2.21 11.11
C SER A 187 18.05 1.06 10.12
N VAL A 188 18.09 1.34 8.81
CA VAL A 188 17.79 0.36 7.75
C VAL A 188 19.02 -0.07 6.94
N LYS A 189 20.21 0.45 7.25
CA LYS A 189 21.44 0.28 6.44
C LYS A 189 21.84 -1.19 6.19
N ASP A 190 21.51 -2.08 7.13
CA ASP A 190 21.84 -3.51 7.08
C ASP A 190 20.63 -4.39 6.69
N CYS A 191 19.55 -3.76 6.21
CA CYS A 191 18.32 -4.42 5.79
C CYS A 191 18.21 -4.48 4.26
N PHE A 192 17.41 -5.43 3.76
CA PHE A 192 16.78 -5.31 2.46
C PHE A 192 15.61 -4.31 2.58
N VAL A 193 15.62 -3.23 1.80
CA VAL A 193 14.71 -2.11 1.99
C VAL A 193 13.63 -2.11 0.93
N ILE A 194 12.37 -2.20 1.38
CA ILE A 194 11.16 -2.15 0.57
C ILE A 194 10.46 -0.81 0.84
N GLY A 195 10.30 0.02 -0.18
CA GLY A 195 9.36 1.14 -0.12
C GLY A 195 7.92 0.67 -0.30
N LEU A 196 6.97 1.26 0.42
CA LEU A 196 5.56 0.92 0.31
C LEU A 196 4.68 2.17 0.31
N CYS A 197 3.89 2.31 -0.75
CA CYS A 197 2.84 3.32 -0.89
C CYS A 197 1.70 2.75 -1.77
N HIS A 198 0.56 3.43 -1.87
CA HIS A 198 -0.54 2.95 -2.72
C HIS A 198 -0.40 3.46 -4.17
N HIS A 199 -0.17 4.75 -4.36
CA HIS A 199 -0.18 5.37 -5.69
C HIS A 199 1.08 5.04 -6.50
N ALA A 200 0.91 4.85 -7.79
CA ALA A 200 1.99 4.53 -8.71
C ALA A 200 2.94 5.71 -8.91
N TYR A 201 4.24 5.43 -9.04
CA TYR A 201 5.22 6.44 -9.47
C TYR A 201 4.97 6.88 -10.92
N LYS A 202 4.59 5.93 -11.79
CA LYS A 202 4.24 6.17 -13.19
C LYS A 202 3.11 5.24 -13.63
N VAL A 203 2.22 5.74 -14.50
CA VAL A 203 1.00 5.06 -14.95
C VAL A 203 1.20 4.51 -16.37
N TYR A 204 0.95 5.28 -17.44
CA TYR A 204 1.13 4.82 -18.83
C TYR A 204 2.39 5.35 -19.49
N GLY A 205 2.79 6.61 -19.23
CA GLY A 205 3.99 7.15 -19.84
C GLY A 205 3.95 7.24 -21.37
N THR A 206 2.75 7.46 -21.90
CA THR A 206 2.41 7.45 -23.32
C THR A 206 2.33 8.87 -23.89
N ASP A 207 2.57 9.01 -25.19
CA ASP A 207 2.51 10.30 -25.88
C ASP A 207 1.07 10.70 -26.32
N ALA A 208 0.08 9.81 -26.14
CA ALA A 208 -1.31 10.12 -26.46
C ALA A 208 -1.93 11.07 -25.42
N LEU A 209 -2.53 12.16 -25.89
CA LEU A 209 -3.15 13.19 -25.03
C LEU A 209 -4.23 12.65 -24.08
N ILE A 210 -5.02 11.67 -24.53
CA ILE A 210 -6.07 11.06 -23.71
C ILE A 210 -5.45 10.27 -22.54
N ASP A 211 -4.41 9.50 -22.83
CA ASP A 211 -3.70 8.74 -21.80
C ASP A 211 -2.93 9.66 -20.85
N GLN A 212 -2.41 10.80 -21.32
CA GLN A 212 -1.80 11.82 -20.47
C GLN A 212 -2.82 12.48 -19.54
N ALA A 213 -4.03 12.78 -20.03
CA ALA A 213 -5.10 13.31 -19.19
C ALA A 213 -5.50 12.27 -18.12
N PHE A 214 -5.55 11.00 -18.48
CA PHE A 214 -5.83 9.92 -17.54
C PHE A 214 -4.68 9.71 -16.52
N ASP A 215 -3.43 9.70 -16.97
CA ASP A 215 -2.22 9.65 -16.13
C ASP A 215 -2.23 10.79 -15.10
N TRP A 216 -2.57 12.01 -15.52
CA TRP A 216 -2.64 13.16 -14.63
C TRP A 216 -3.63 12.97 -13.48
N THR A 217 -4.76 12.29 -13.73
CA THR A 217 -5.75 12.04 -12.68
C THR A 217 -5.34 10.99 -11.65
N MET A 218 -4.31 10.20 -11.91
CA MET A 218 -3.92 9.06 -11.07
C MET A 218 -2.46 9.09 -10.60
N GLU A 219 -1.66 10.05 -11.10
CA GLU A 219 -0.25 10.14 -10.76
C GLU A 219 0.00 10.55 -9.30
N MET A 220 1.14 10.10 -8.76
CA MET A 220 1.72 10.69 -7.56
C MET A 220 2.43 12.02 -7.92
N LYS A 221 1.92 13.13 -7.39
CA LYS A 221 2.36 14.49 -7.73
C LYS A 221 3.84 14.75 -7.45
N ASN A 222 4.32 14.36 -6.27
CA ASN A 222 5.68 14.60 -5.81
C ASN A 222 6.55 13.33 -5.91
N ARG A 223 6.41 12.62 -7.04
CA ARG A 223 7.09 11.35 -7.29
C ARG A 223 8.62 11.47 -7.30
N GLU A 224 9.16 12.60 -7.75
CA GLU A 224 10.61 12.83 -7.77
C GLU A 224 11.18 13.01 -6.37
N GLU A 225 10.47 13.71 -5.50
CA GLU A 225 10.83 13.85 -4.08
C GLU A 225 10.75 12.49 -3.38
N PHE A 226 9.71 11.71 -3.64
CA PHE A 226 9.60 10.34 -3.15
C PHE A 226 10.78 9.47 -3.61
N LEU A 227 11.11 9.50 -4.90
CA LEU A 227 12.23 8.73 -5.45
C LEU A 227 13.57 9.14 -4.84
N LYS A 228 13.80 10.43 -4.58
CA LYS A 228 15.00 10.91 -3.88
C LYS A 228 15.12 10.29 -2.49
N VAL A 229 14.03 10.23 -1.73
CA VAL A 229 14.01 9.60 -0.39
C VAL A 229 14.27 8.09 -0.50
N MET A 230 13.62 7.40 -1.45
CA MET A 230 13.85 5.96 -1.65
C MET A 230 15.31 5.66 -2.00
N LYS A 231 15.94 6.48 -2.85
CA LYS A 231 17.38 6.38 -3.14
C LYS A 231 18.25 6.64 -1.92
N LEU A 232 17.93 7.66 -1.13
CA LEU A 232 18.66 7.98 0.10
C LEU A 232 18.65 6.81 1.10
N MET A 233 17.53 6.09 1.18
CA MET A 233 17.37 4.91 2.03
C MET A 233 17.98 3.62 1.43
N ASN A 234 18.62 3.69 0.26
CA ASN A 234 19.08 2.51 -0.50
C ASN A 234 17.97 1.48 -0.73
N THR A 235 16.77 1.96 -1.09
CA THR A 235 15.61 1.10 -1.36
C THR A 235 15.87 0.16 -2.53
N ASP A 236 15.68 -1.15 -2.33
CA ASP A 236 15.86 -2.18 -3.35
C ASP A 236 14.68 -2.23 -4.32
N LEU A 237 13.45 -2.11 -3.78
CA LEU A 237 12.21 -2.08 -4.55
C LEU A 237 11.10 -1.30 -3.85
N VAL A 238 10.08 -0.92 -4.61
CA VAL A 238 8.86 -0.28 -4.12
C VAL A 238 7.65 -1.14 -4.50
N LEU A 239 6.82 -1.48 -3.52
CA LEU A 239 5.52 -2.12 -3.72
C LEU A 239 4.43 -1.05 -3.75
N HIS A 240 3.51 -1.14 -4.71
CA HIS A 240 2.35 -0.24 -4.81
C HIS A 240 1.11 -0.88 -5.43
N GLY A 241 0.04 -0.10 -5.54
CA GLY A 241 -1.27 -0.49 -6.07
C GLY A 241 -1.83 0.50 -7.09
N HIS A 242 -3.14 0.78 -6.97
CA HIS A 242 -3.92 1.85 -7.61
C HIS A 242 -4.23 1.62 -9.10
N PHE A 243 -3.25 1.14 -9.85
CA PHE A 243 -3.34 1.09 -11.30
C PHE A 243 -3.97 -0.20 -11.86
N HIS A 244 -4.47 -1.07 -10.98
CA HIS A 244 -5.26 -2.26 -11.31
C HIS A 244 -4.65 -3.22 -12.34
N ARG A 245 -3.33 -3.15 -12.54
CA ARG A 245 -2.57 -3.97 -13.49
C ARG A 245 -1.38 -4.59 -12.79
N PHE A 246 -1.22 -5.90 -12.96
CA PHE A 246 0.00 -6.58 -12.56
C PHE A 246 1.14 -6.12 -13.45
N GLN A 247 2.01 -5.27 -12.91
CA GLN A 247 3.07 -4.65 -13.67
C GLN A 247 4.31 -4.47 -12.80
N SER A 248 5.48 -4.71 -13.39
CA SER A 248 6.77 -4.39 -12.80
C SER A 248 7.53 -3.48 -13.76
N TYR A 249 8.15 -2.43 -13.23
CA TYR A 249 8.95 -1.48 -14.01
C TYR A 249 10.14 -0.99 -13.20
N LYS A 250 11.09 -0.30 -13.84
CA LYS A 250 12.26 0.26 -13.15
C LYS A 250 12.34 1.77 -13.37
N VAL A 251 12.74 2.46 -12.31
CA VAL A 251 12.97 3.91 -12.32
C VAL A 251 14.29 4.17 -11.64
N ASN A 252 15.26 4.69 -12.38
CA ASN A 252 16.60 5.01 -11.87
C ASN A 252 17.23 3.89 -11.02
N GLY A 253 17.09 2.64 -11.47
CA GLY A 253 17.64 1.45 -10.81
C GLY A 253 16.71 0.78 -9.79
N ILE A 254 15.71 1.48 -9.26
CA ILE A 254 14.76 0.94 -8.28
C ILE A 254 13.63 0.21 -9.00
N SER A 255 13.28 -1.00 -8.55
CA SER A 255 12.17 -1.77 -9.12
C SER A 255 10.86 -1.36 -8.46
N PHE A 256 9.83 -1.08 -9.26
CA PHE A 256 8.47 -0.79 -8.81
C PHE A 256 7.57 -1.95 -9.21
N ILE A 257 6.78 -2.45 -8.27
CA ILE A 257 5.90 -3.60 -8.48
C ILE A 257 4.49 -3.22 -8.06
N ASN A 258 3.57 -3.30 -9.01
CA ASN A 258 2.14 -3.12 -8.76
C ASN A 258 1.47 -4.45 -8.42
N GLY A 259 0.73 -4.47 -7.31
CA GLY A 259 0.00 -5.63 -6.80
C GLY A 259 -1.23 -6.03 -7.63
N GLY A 260 -1.57 -5.28 -8.67
CA GLY A 260 -2.70 -5.57 -9.56
C GLY A 260 -4.03 -5.12 -8.97
N CYS A 261 -5.11 -5.82 -9.33
CA CYS A 261 -6.43 -5.59 -8.74
C CYS A 261 -7.07 -6.92 -8.38
N PHE A 262 -7.15 -7.19 -7.08
CA PHE A 262 -7.77 -8.41 -6.58
C PHE A 262 -9.24 -8.49 -7.02
N ARG A 263 -9.99 -7.38 -7.05
CA ARG A 263 -11.37 -7.39 -7.53
C ARG A 263 -11.52 -7.87 -8.98
N TYR A 264 -10.55 -7.55 -9.84
CA TYR A 264 -10.61 -7.91 -11.25
C TYR A 264 -10.01 -9.28 -11.56
N ASP A 265 -8.98 -9.69 -10.81
CA ASP A 265 -8.31 -10.98 -10.97
C ASP A 265 -7.93 -11.56 -9.61
N ALA A 266 -8.95 -12.05 -8.90
CA ALA A 266 -8.85 -12.58 -7.54
C ALA A 266 -8.03 -13.88 -7.44
N LYS A 267 -7.52 -14.40 -8.55
CA LYS A 267 -6.62 -15.55 -8.57
C LYS A 267 -5.16 -15.15 -8.69
N ARG A 268 -4.85 -13.89 -8.99
CA ARG A 268 -3.51 -13.47 -9.34
C ARG A 268 -2.89 -12.61 -8.23
N TYR A 269 -1.60 -12.77 -8.02
CA TYR A 269 -0.84 -12.07 -6.98
C TYR A 269 0.64 -11.94 -7.37
N SER A 270 1.36 -11.05 -6.69
CA SER A 270 2.81 -10.92 -6.83
C SER A 270 3.52 -11.73 -5.75
N ARG A 271 4.47 -12.60 -6.15
CA ARG A 271 5.39 -13.29 -5.25
C ARG A 271 6.75 -12.62 -5.34
N LEU A 272 7.27 -12.22 -4.20
CA LEU A 272 8.63 -11.73 -4.02
C LEU A 272 9.42 -12.75 -3.21
N GLU A 273 10.59 -13.15 -3.69
CA GLU A 273 11.51 -14.05 -3.01
C GLU A 273 12.84 -13.37 -2.78
N ILE A 274 13.26 -13.25 -1.52
CA ILE A 274 14.48 -12.55 -1.13
C ILE A 274 15.47 -13.55 -0.55
N THR A 275 16.71 -13.50 -1.04
CA THR A 275 17.79 -14.42 -0.69
C THR A 275 19.04 -13.66 -0.25
N GLY A 276 19.57 -14.03 0.92
CA GLY A 276 20.85 -13.49 1.42
C GLY A 276 20.91 -11.97 1.47
N LYS A 277 22.08 -11.41 1.11
CA LYS A 277 22.38 -9.97 1.11
C LYS A 277 21.92 -9.28 -0.19
N GLY A 278 20.61 -9.15 -0.40
CA GLY A 278 20.09 -8.21 -1.40
C GLY A 278 19.58 -8.80 -2.73
N ASN A 279 19.70 -10.10 -2.95
CA ASN A 279 19.19 -10.70 -4.19
C ASN A 279 17.71 -11.03 -4.04
N PHE A 280 16.89 -10.55 -4.98
CA PHE A 280 15.47 -10.90 -5.02
C PHE A 280 15.02 -11.33 -6.41
N THR A 281 13.93 -12.11 -6.44
CA THR A 281 13.16 -12.36 -7.67
C THR A 281 11.70 -12.03 -7.43
N GLN A 282 11.03 -11.53 -8.46
CA GLN A 282 9.60 -11.24 -8.43
C GLN A 282 8.90 -11.90 -9.61
N ARG A 283 7.73 -12.48 -9.35
CA ARG A 283 6.86 -13.08 -10.39
C ARG A 283 5.40 -12.83 -10.07
N PHE A 284 4.59 -12.60 -11.09
CA PHE A 284 3.14 -12.67 -10.97
C PHE A 284 2.68 -14.11 -11.16
N LEU A 285 1.96 -14.63 -10.19
CA LEU A 285 1.48 -16.02 -10.17
C LEU A 285 -0.04 -16.04 -10.09
N SER A 286 -0.63 -17.17 -10.46
CA SER A 286 -2.05 -17.44 -10.29
C SER A 286 -2.24 -18.60 -9.31
N LEU A 287 -3.34 -18.57 -8.55
CA LEU A 287 -3.82 -19.73 -7.80
C LEU A 287 -3.99 -20.91 -8.76
N ALA A 288 -3.51 -22.07 -8.36
CA ALA A 288 -3.70 -23.32 -9.10
C ALA A 288 -5.17 -23.78 -9.08
#